data_AF-A0A2N1V0S4-F1
#
_entry.id   AF-A0A2N1V0S4-F1
#
_cell.length_a   1.000
_cell.length_b   1.000
_cell.length_c   1.000
_cell.angle_alpha   90.00
_cell.angle_beta   90.00
_cell.angle_gamma   90.00
#
_symmetry.space_group_name_H-M   'P 1'
#
loop_
_entity.id
_entity.type
_entity.pdbx_description
1 polymer ?
#
loop_
_entity_poly.entity_id
_entity_poly.type
_entity_poly.pdbx_seq_one_letter_code
_entity_poly.pdbx_strand_id
1 'polypeptide(L)'
;RLKAAIQTGPVPYFRDYLPRMLEPGLGRQGARTVASAIQASAGRQLIQRFPRHLREHLTGLAEGAGIPLRDVMQAFVLPDLFLWLVSLSNRKRQPGPAPLLPTSFLPTLGCSSALAMPGATADGALLRGRNLDYMGVGYWDAEPAILFYQPDGAMPYVSVSAAGVPFGGFTSMNAAGLTLAVHQHLSSLNVRRGGTPIGIAGDAVMRQAETLADAVRLLDAQPPTACWTYLIASAREQALLVYETTGQGSKWFISQAPVYGYTNFFHDRSLAARETHLYPSQWRSNLGRYRTICTELSAKQGSLTPDHIAGILGHGGGNCRLAKPLAMLYTISSAVFVPAKGLVYAASGPAPVSQRPYWAFDLNLKAARPDLAPLQGGVAEPAADEAFACYRQAYTSWFGHADSGRALQWLEKACQLMPREPLYAYMAGLSALDSRQPDQTVHWLNKALELGHLDPERVASFYLWRGRAYDCAGMRAQARQDYLAAEASNPDLTTARSAIIGRDRPWRWRRLALEFNYAEAL
;
A
#
# COMPACT_ATOMS: atom_id res chain seq x y z
N ARG A 1 -2.37 21.89 18.52
CA ARG A 1 -2.67 20.47 18.20
C ARG A 1 -2.20 20.08 16.80
N LEU A 2 -2.76 20.66 15.72
CA LEU A 2 -2.40 20.30 14.34
C LEU A 2 -0.90 20.44 14.00
N LYS A 3 -0.23 21.52 14.45
CA LYS A 3 1.23 21.69 14.31
C LYS A 3 2.02 20.49 14.84
N ALA A 4 1.70 20.04 16.06
CA ALA A 4 2.37 18.90 16.69
C ALA A 4 2.11 17.60 15.92
N ALA A 5 0.85 17.37 15.51
CA ALA A 5 0.47 16.22 14.68
C ALA A 5 1.28 16.15 13.37
N ILE A 6 1.47 17.28 12.68
CA ILE A 6 2.27 17.36 11.45
C ILE A 6 3.75 17.07 11.73
N GLN A 7 4.28 17.58 12.84
CA GLN A 7 5.69 17.41 13.23
C GLN A 7 6.06 15.97 13.64
N THR A 8 5.08 15.14 13.98
CA THR A 8 5.28 13.71 14.31
C THR A 8 4.65 12.77 13.28
N GLY A 9 4.03 13.32 12.24
CA GLY A 9 3.20 12.58 11.28
C GLY A 9 3.94 12.13 10.01
N PRO A 10 3.22 12.05 8.87
CA PRO A 10 3.75 11.49 7.62
C PRO A 10 4.95 12.24 7.03
N VAL A 11 4.99 13.57 7.13
CA VAL A 11 6.04 14.39 6.47
C VAL A 11 7.45 14.03 7.01
N PRO A 12 7.72 14.08 8.32
CA PRO A 12 8.99 13.62 8.88
C PRO A 12 9.32 12.16 8.53
N TYR A 13 8.32 11.27 8.58
CA TYR A 13 8.50 9.86 8.26
C TYR A 13 9.01 9.68 6.82
N PHE A 14 8.37 10.32 5.85
CA PHE A 14 8.74 10.21 4.44
C PHE A 14 10.06 10.89 4.11
N ARG A 15 10.40 12.01 4.77
CA ARG A 15 11.73 12.62 4.67
C ARG A 15 12.83 11.62 5.01
N ASP A 16 12.65 10.86 6.09
CA ASP A 16 13.67 9.94 6.60
C ASP A 16 13.61 8.55 5.96
N TYR A 17 12.57 8.25 5.19
CA TYR A 17 12.34 6.93 4.62
C TYR A 17 13.47 6.50 3.67
N LEU A 18 13.79 7.29 2.64
CA LEU A 18 14.84 6.94 1.67
C LEU A 18 16.23 6.75 2.32
N PRO A 19 16.70 7.66 3.22
CA PRO A 19 17.92 7.41 3.99
C PRO A 19 17.89 6.08 4.76
N ARG A 20 16.79 5.74 5.44
CA ARG A 20 16.70 4.48 6.22
C ARG A 20 16.83 3.25 5.34
N MET A 21 16.25 3.25 4.14
CA MET A 21 16.37 2.14 3.21
C MET A 21 17.80 1.92 2.71
N LEU A 22 18.56 2.99 2.57
CA LEU A 22 19.93 2.97 2.04
C LEU A 22 20.98 2.64 3.13
N GLU A 23 20.63 2.86 4.40
CA GLU A 23 21.54 2.72 5.54
C GLU A 23 22.19 1.34 5.66
N PRO A 24 21.51 0.20 5.46
CA PRO A 24 22.15 -1.12 5.54
C PRO A 24 23.29 -1.33 4.55
N GLY A 25 23.26 -0.68 3.38
CA GLY A 25 24.29 -0.83 2.34
C GLY A 25 25.36 0.26 2.36
N LEU A 26 25.02 1.47 2.79
CA LEU A 26 25.90 2.65 2.68
C LEU A 26 26.34 3.23 4.03
N GLY A 27 25.83 2.69 5.14
CA GLY A 27 25.94 3.31 6.45
C GLY A 27 25.15 4.63 6.54
N ARG A 28 25.01 5.14 7.77
CA ARG A 28 24.12 6.28 8.06
C ARG A 28 24.48 7.57 7.30
N GLN A 29 25.77 7.92 7.26
CA GLN A 29 26.22 9.13 6.56
C GLN A 29 26.13 8.96 5.04
N GLY A 30 26.61 7.83 4.51
CA GLY A 30 26.54 7.54 3.07
C GLY A 30 25.10 7.54 2.56
N ALA A 31 24.19 6.91 3.28
CA ALA A 31 22.77 6.89 2.96
C ALA A 31 22.14 8.28 2.88
N ARG A 32 22.42 9.16 3.85
CA ARG A 32 21.92 10.54 3.85
C ARG A 32 22.48 11.36 2.69
N THR A 33 23.75 11.21 2.37
CA THR A 33 24.40 11.89 1.24
C THR A 33 23.79 11.46 -0.08
N VAL A 34 23.65 10.15 -0.31
CA VAL A 34 23.05 9.60 -1.53
C VAL A 34 21.58 10.00 -1.66
N ALA A 35 20.78 9.88 -0.59
CA ALA A 35 19.40 10.31 -0.58
C ALA A 35 19.27 11.81 -0.93
N SER A 36 20.15 12.66 -0.35
CA SER A 36 20.19 14.09 -0.65
C SER A 36 20.53 14.38 -2.11
N ALA A 37 21.47 13.63 -2.70
CA ALA A 37 21.85 13.78 -4.11
C ALA A 37 20.73 13.35 -5.08
N ILE A 38 20.03 12.25 -4.77
CA ILE A 38 18.85 11.79 -5.52
C ILE A 38 17.76 12.87 -5.49
N GLN A 39 17.48 13.42 -4.31
CA GLN A 39 16.48 14.47 -4.14
C GLN A 39 16.88 15.77 -4.86
N ALA A 40 18.16 16.17 -4.79
CA ALA A 40 18.66 17.36 -5.47
C ALA A 40 18.61 17.27 -7.01
N SER A 41 18.54 16.05 -7.55
CA SER A 41 18.47 15.78 -8.98
C SER A 41 17.05 15.41 -9.43
N ALA A 42 16.64 14.15 -9.27
CA ALA A 42 15.35 13.64 -9.71
C ALA A 42 14.18 14.29 -8.97
N GLY A 43 14.30 14.46 -7.64
CA GLY A 43 13.27 15.13 -6.83
C GLY A 43 13.03 16.57 -7.28
N ARG A 44 14.10 17.34 -7.52
CA ARG A 44 14.00 18.74 -8.01
C ARG A 44 13.22 18.85 -9.32
N GLN A 45 13.40 17.93 -10.27
CA GLN A 45 12.68 17.93 -11.55
C GLN A 45 11.18 17.72 -11.36
N LEU A 46 10.78 16.88 -10.40
CA LEU A 46 9.38 16.66 -10.05
C LEU A 46 8.77 17.89 -9.36
N ILE A 47 9.49 18.47 -8.41
CA ILE A 47 9.06 19.68 -7.68
C ILE A 47 8.85 20.87 -8.64
N GLN A 48 9.68 20.99 -9.69
CA GLN A 48 9.51 22.03 -10.71
C GLN A 48 8.17 21.96 -11.45
N ARG A 49 7.50 20.79 -11.46
CA ARG A 49 6.17 20.61 -12.06
C ARG A 49 5.03 21.06 -11.17
N PHE A 50 5.29 21.40 -9.90
CA PHE A 50 4.23 21.82 -8.98
C PHE A 50 3.62 23.13 -9.46
N PRO A 51 2.29 23.17 -9.69
CA PRO A 51 1.61 24.40 -10.04
C PRO A 51 1.66 25.38 -8.88
N ARG A 52 1.50 26.67 -9.20
CA ARG A 52 1.65 27.77 -8.24
C ARG A 52 0.82 27.57 -6.97
N HIS A 53 -0.46 27.22 -7.12
CA HIS A 53 -1.36 27.05 -5.97
C HIS A 53 -0.92 25.94 -5.02
N LEU A 54 -0.35 24.83 -5.53
CA LEU A 54 0.18 23.77 -4.67
C LEU A 54 1.46 24.22 -3.96
N ARG A 55 2.31 25.00 -4.61
CA ARG A 55 3.51 25.56 -3.95
C ARG A 55 3.13 26.50 -2.81
N GLU A 56 2.15 27.37 -3.03
CA GLU A 56 1.62 28.28 -2.00
C GLU A 56 1.02 27.48 -0.83
N HIS A 57 0.21 26.45 -1.12
CA HIS A 57 -0.34 25.58 -0.09
C HIS A 57 0.76 24.88 0.73
N LEU A 58 1.78 24.33 0.06
CA LEU A 58 2.91 23.69 0.75
C LEU A 58 3.76 24.67 1.57
N THR A 59 3.87 25.91 1.12
CA THR A 59 4.57 26.97 1.85
C THR A 59 3.83 27.29 3.15
N GLY A 60 2.51 27.51 3.07
CA GLY A 60 1.69 27.73 4.27
C GLY A 60 1.72 26.54 5.24
N LEU A 61 1.70 25.30 4.73
CA LEU A 61 1.86 24.11 5.57
C LEU A 61 3.22 24.10 6.28
N ALA A 62 4.30 24.36 5.54
CA ALA A 62 5.67 24.36 6.04
C ALA A 62 5.86 25.41 7.15
N GLU A 63 5.42 26.64 6.92
CA GLU A 63 5.47 27.75 7.87
C GLU A 63 4.64 27.44 9.12
N GLY A 64 3.38 27.02 8.95
CA GLY A 64 2.49 26.70 10.07
C GLY A 64 2.97 25.52 10.91
N ALA A 65 3.58 24.51 10.28
CA ALA A 65 4.14 23.35 10.95
C ALA A 65 5.55 23.62 11.55
N GLY A 66 6.25 24.67 11.11
CA GLY A 66 7.65 24.89 11.43
C GLY A 66 8.56 23.77 10.88
N ILE A 67 8.24 23.25 9.69
CA ILE A 67 9.05 22.25 8.98
C ILE A 67 9.65 22.92 7.75
N PRO A 68 10.93 22.67 7.40
CA PRO A 68 11.51 23.22 6.18
C PRO A 68 10.68 22.87 4.94
N LEU A 69 10.36 23.87 4.10
CA LEU A 69 9.58 23.67 2.86
C LEU A 69 10.19 22.59 1.94
N ARG A 70 11.53 22.49 1.94
CA ARG A 70 12.24 21.45 1.21
C ARG A 70 11.82 20.05 1.67
N ASP A 71 11.76 19.79 2.97
CA ASP A 71 11.42 18.48 3.53
C ASP A 71 9.98 18.10 3.18
N VAL A 72 9.09 19.09 3.29
CA VAL A 72 7.68 19.02 2.88
C VAL A 72 7.59 18.62 1.40
N MET A 73 8.20 19.38 0.50
CA MET A 73 8.19 19.08 -0.94
C MET A 73 8.81 17.72 -1.30
N GLN A 74 9.89 17.33 -0.62
CA GLN A 74 10.58 16.05 -0.86
C GLN A 74 9.73 14.85 -0.42
N ALA A 75 9.03 14.96 0.70
CA ALA A 75 8.09 13.93 1.15
C ALA A 75 7.00 13.66 0.10
N PHE A 76 6.54 14.69 -0.61
CA PHE A 76 5.44 14.56 -1.57
C PHE A 76 5.82 14.01 -2.95
N VAL A 77 7.04 14.22 -3.41
CA VAL A 77 7.50 13.61 -4.68
C VAL A 77 8.03 12.20 -4.48
N LEU A 78 8.08 11.73 -3.24
CA LEU A 78 8.61 10.44 -2.86
C LEU A 78 7.91 9.23 -3.54
N PRO A 79 6.56 9.17 -3.68
CA PRO A 79 5.91 8.06 -4.39
C PRO A 79 6.40 7.91 -5.83
N ASP A 80 6.47 9.01 -6.59
CA ASP A 80 6.94 9.02 -7.98
C ASP A 80 8.45 8.75 -8.07
N LEU A 81 9.23 9.34 -7.16
CA LEU A 81 10.67 9.13 -7.08
C LEU A 81 11.00 7.67 -6.82
N PHE A 82 10.24 7.00 -5.95
CA PHE A 82 10.42 5.57 -5.70
C PHE A 82 10.20 4.75 -6.95
N LEU A 83 9.07 4.90 -7.63
CA LEU A 83 8.82 4.16 -8.87
C LEU A 83 9.91 4.38 -9.90
N TRP A 84 10.43 5.61 -9.99
CA TRP A 84 11.58 5.89 -10.84
C TRP A 84 12.83 5.11 -10.41
N LEU A 85 13.18 5.12 -9.12
CA LEU A 85 14.31 4.35 -8.59
C LEU A 85 14.15 2.83 -8.80
N VAL A 86 12.94 2.28 -8.60
CA VAL A 86 12.61 0.87 -8.86
C VAL A 86 12.81 0.51 -10.34
N SER A 87 12.44 1.43 -11.24
CA SER A 87 12.66 1.22 -12.68
C SER A 87 14.15 1.13 -13.02
N LEU A 88 15.01 1.92 -12.36
CA LEU A 88 16.45 1.90 -12.62
C LEU A 88 17.07 0.58 -12.19
N SER A 89 16.64 0.04 -11.04
CA SER A 89 17.09 -1.28 -10.59
C SER A 89 16.71 -2.40 -11.55
N ASN A 90 15.57 -2.28 -12.24
CA ASN A 90 15.07 -3.33 -13.14
C ASN A 90 15.53 -3.17 -14.60
N ARG A 91 15.84 -1.95 -15.07
CA ARG A 91 16.43 -1.73 -16.41
C ARG A 91 17.81 -2.38 -16.57
N LYS A 92 18.47 -2.78 -15.47
CA LYS A 92 19.74 -3.53 -15.44
C LYS A 92 19.60 -5.05 -15.23
N ARG A 93 18.46 -5.66 -15.60
CA ARG A 93 18.36 -7.13 -15.78
C ARG A 93 18.90 -7.60 -17.15
N GLN A 94 19.71 -6.79 -17.82
CA GLN A 94 20.76 -7.19 -18.78
C GLN A 94 22.10 -7.36 -18.03
N PRO A 95 23.05 -8.20 -18.47
CA PRO A 95 24.25 -8.53 -17.69
C PRO A 95 25.00 -7.25 -17.28
N GLY A 96 25.00 -6.96 -15.97
CA GLY A 96 25.54 -5.72 -15.40
C GLY A 96 25.53 -5.78 -13.87
N PRO A 97 26.20 -4.82 -13.18
CA PRO A 97 26.35 -4.84 -11.73
C PRO A 97 25.00 -4.67 -11.02
N ALA A 98 24.91 -5.28 -9.83
CA ALA A 98 23.72 -5.38 -9.00
C ALA A 98 22.96 -4.05 -8.82
N PRO A 99 21.62 -4.09 -8.65
CA PRO A 99 20.82 -2.89 -8.47
C PRO A 99 21.26 -2.10 -7.22
N LEU A 100 21.28 -0.77 -7.36
CA LEU A 100 21.63 0.19 -6.30
C LEU A 100 20.69 0.13 -5.08
N LEU A 101 19.47 -0.38 -5.27
CA LEU A 101 18.48 -0.61 -4.22
C LEU A 101 18.22 -2.10 -4.11
N PRO A 102 18.33 -2.70 -2.91
CA PRO A 102 17.89 -4.06 -2.69
C PRO A 102 16.38 -4.15 -2.98
N THR A 103 15.97 -5.20 -3.71
CA THR A 103 14.55 -5.53 -3.94
C THR A 103 13.77 -5.63 -2.64
N SER A 104 14.48 -5.91 -1.56
CA SER A 104 13.98 -6.07 -0.21
C SER A 104 13.51 -4.80 0.48
N PHE A 105 13.68 -3.64 -0.14
CA PHE A 105 13.13 -2.37 0.32
C PHE A 105 12.09 -1.80 -0.67
N LEU A 106 11.67 -2.56 -1.68
CA LEU A 106 10.62 -2.10 -2.58
C LEU A 106 9.34 -1.86 -1.75
N PRO A 107 8.83 -0.61 -1.66
CA PRO A 107 7.64 -0.33 -0.88
C PRO A 107 6.50 -1.17 -1.45
N THR A 108 5.87 -1.97 -0.60
CA THR A 108 4.70 -2.72 -0.99
C THR A 108 3.52 -1.79 -0.93
N LEU A 109 2.95 -1.49 -2.09
CA LEU A 109 1.85 -0.54 -2.21
C LEU A 109 0.69 -1.29 -2.84
N GLY A 110 -0.34 -1.46 -2.02
CA GLY A 110 -1.56 -2.18 -2.34
C GLY A 110 -2.72 -1.21 -2.25
N CYS A 111 -3.65 -1.29 -3.15
CA CYS A 111 -4.75 -0.36 -3.25
C CYS A 111 -5.97 -1.20 -3.60
N SER A 112 -7.09 -0.95 -2.93
CA SER A 112 -8.36 -1.63 -3.21
C SER A 112 -9.46 -0.61 -3.44
N SER A 113 -10.30 -0.82 -4.45
CA SER A 113 -11.51 -0.04 -4.69
C SER A 113 -12.69 -0.96 -4.97
N ALA A 114 -13.83 -0.64 -4.38
CA ALA A 114 -15.10 -1.30 -4.58
C ALA A 114 -16.14 -0.26 -4.99
N LEU A 115 -16.90 -0.52 -6.05
CA LEU A 115 -17.90 0.41 -6.58
C LEU A 115 -19.21 -0.33 -6.80
N ALA A 116 -20.32 0.35 -6.49
CA ALA A 116 -21.66 -0.09 -6.83
C ALA A 116 -22.42 1.06 -7.50
N MET A 117 -22.95 0.81 -8.70
CA MET A 117 -23.81 1.73 -9.43
C MET A 117 -25.22 1.74 -8.85
N PRO A 118 -26.05 2.77 -9.12
CA PRO A 118 -27.40 2.90 -8.60
C PRO A 118 -28.23 1.61 -8.59
N GLY A 119 -28.31 0.89 -9.71
CA GLY A 119 -29.07 -0.36 -9.82
C GLY A 119 -28.54 -1.54 -8.99
N ALA A 120 -27.35 -1.44 -8.41
CA ALA A 120 -26.76 -2.45 -7.53
C ALA A 120 -26.91 -2.12 -6.03
N THR A 121 -27.51 -0.99 -5.69
CA THR A 121 -27.58 -0.47 -4.31
C THR A 121 -29.00 -0.43 -3.79
N ALA A 122 -29.14 -0.48 -2.46
CA ALA A 122 -30.46 -0.53 -1.82
C ALA A 122 -31.25 0.78 -1.98
N ASP A 123 -30.58 1.93 -2.03
CA ASP A 123 -31.21 3.26 -2.08
C ASP A 123 -31.02 3.96 -3.43
N GLY A 124 -30.50 3.26 -4.44
CA GLY A 124 -30.24 3.83 -5.76
C GLY A 124 -29.07 4.81 -5.81
N ALA A 125 -28.26 4.94 -4.75
CA ALA A 125 -27.09 5.80 -4.77
C ALA A 125 -25.86 5.11 -5.39
N LEU A 126 -25.02 5.87 -6.10
CA LEU A 126 -23.67 5.39 -6.40
C LEU A 126 -22.88 5.30 -5.10
N LEU A 127 -22.30 4.14 -4.81
CA LEU A 127 -21.44 3.91 -3.65
C LEU A 127 -20.02 3.60 -4.09
N ARG A 128 -19.05 4.16 -3.37
CA ARG A 128 -17.64 3.93 -3.67
C ARG A 128 -16.77 3.77 -2.43
N GLY A 129 -16.12 2.62 -2.32
CA GLY A 129 -15.13 2.31 -1.31
C GLY A 129 -13.69 2.39 -1.82
N ARG A 130 -12.77 2.74 -0.91
CA ARG A 130 -11.33 2.83 -1.17
C ARG A 130 -10.52 2.49 0.08
N ASN A 131 -9.63 1.49 0.00
CA ASN A 131 -8.49 1.33 0.93
C ASN A 131 -7.21 1.81 0.29
N LEU A 132 -6.52 2.75 0.91
CA LEU A 132 -5.14 3.11 0.58
C LEU A 132 -4.19 2.28 1.43
N ASP A 133 -3.50 1.32 0.80
CA ASP A 133 -2.40 0.60 1.46
C ASP A 133 -1.07 1.26 1.08
N TYR A 134 -0.48 1.93 2.06
CA TYR A 134 0.72 2.73 1.88
C TYR A 134 1.60 2.64 3.13
N MET A 135 2.89 2.86 2.98
CA MET A 135 3.81 2.86 4.11
C MET A 135 3.53 4.08 5.01
N GLY A 136 4.01 4.04 6.27
CA GLY A 136 3.70 5.06 7.27
C GLY A 136 2.66 4.61 8.30
N VAL A 137 2.51 3.30 8.50
CA VAL A 137 1.75 2.75 9.63
C VAL A 137 2.29 3.30 10.95
N GLY A 138 1.39 3.81 11.79
CA GLY A 138 1.69 4.54 13.03
C GLY A 138 2.01 6.02 12.85
N TYR A 139 2.13 6.53 11.61
CA TYR A 139 2.39 7.93 11.31
C TYR A 139 1.23 8.59 10.56
N TRP A 140 0.60 7.87 9.62
CA TRP A 140 -0.54 8.36 8.84
C TRP A 140 -1.86 8.10 9.55
N ASP A 141 -2.08 6.88 10.01
CA ASP A 141 -3.28 6.44 10.74
C ASP A 141 -3.35 6.97 12.18
N ALA A 142 -2.26 7.56 12.69
CA ALA A 142 -2.25 8.22 14.00
C ALA A 142 -3.04 9.54 14.02
N GLU A 143 -3.03 10.28 12.91
CA GLU A 143 -3.67 11.60 12.77
C GLU A 143 -4.37 11.70 11.41
N PRO A 144 -5.40 10.86 11.14
CA PRO A 144 -6.17 10.93 9.91
C PRO A 144 -6.90 12.28 9.84
N ALA A 145 -7.02 12.84 8.64
CA ALA A 145 -7.56 14.17 8.42
C ALA A 145 -8.53 14.20 7.24
N ILE A 146 -9.63 14.93 7.43
CA ILE A 146 -10.53 15.32 6.34
C ILE A 146 -10.24 16.77 5.99
N LEU A 147 -9.93 17.00 4.72
CA LEU A 147 -9.54 18.31 4.21
C LEU A 147 -10.62 18.81 3.26
N PHE A 148 -11.28 19.90 3.63
CA PHE A 148 -12.23 20.61 2.77
C PHE A 148 -11.50 21.76 2.07
N TYR A 149 -11.54 21.76 0.74
CA TYR A 149 -10.87 22.74 -0.10
C TYR A 149 -11.91 23.70 -0.67
N GLN A 150 -11.62 24.99 -0.56
CA GLN A 150 -12.37 26.07 -1.19
C GLN A 150 -11.41 26.92 -2.01
N PRO A 151 -11.00 26.45 -3.20
CA PRO A 151 -10.09 27.22 -4.05
C PRO A 151 -10.81 28.41 -4.71
N ASP A 152 -10.11 29.53 -4.87
CA ASP A 152 -10.62 30.65 -5.66
C ASP A 152 -10.71 30.27 -7.14
N GLY A 153 -11.86 30.57 -7.76
CA GLY A 153 -12.09 30.31 -9.19
C GLY A 153 -12.10 28.83 -9.59
N ALA A 154 -12.26 27.91 -8.63
CA ALA A 154 -12.32 26.49 -8.87
C ALA A 154 -13.33 25.80 -7.93
N MET A 155 -13.62 24.54 -8.20
CA MET A 155 -14.66 23.79 -7.50
C MET A 155 -14.24 23.41 -6.08
N PRO A 156 -15.16 23.47 -5.10
CA PRO A 156 -14.94 22.88 -3.79
C PRO A 156 -14.82 21.35 -3.87
N TYR A 157 -13.98 20.78 -3.03
CA TYR A 157 -13.80 19.34 -2.92
C TYR A 157 -13.36 18.93 -1.52
N VAL A 158 -13.54 17.66 -1.18
CA VAL A 158 -13.11 17.05 0.07
C VAL A 158 -12.09 15.96 -0.24
N SER A 159 -11.08 15.82 0.61
CA SER A 159 -10.12 14.71 0.57
C SER A 159 -9.99 14.01 1.91
N VAL A 160 -9.84 12.69 1.84
CA VAL A 160 -9.47 11.84 2.97
C VAL A 160 -7.95 11.66 2.95
N SER A 161 -7.28 12.15 3.99
CA SER A 161 -5.82 12.26 4.08
C SER A 161 -5.34 12.08 5.53
N ALA A 162 -4.16 12.61 5.84
CA ALA A 162 -3.62 12.73 7.20
C ALA A 162 -3.08 14.13 7.46
N ALA A 163 -2.93 14.48 8.73
CA ALA A 163 -2.30 15.73 9.14
C ALA A 163 -0.92 15.88 8.48
N GLY A 164 -0.74 16.96 7.72
CA GLY A 164 0.51 17.23 7.02
C GLY A 164 0.57 16.70 5.59
N VAL A 165 -0.50 16.08 5.08
CA VAL A 165 -0.62 15.67 3.68
C VAL A 165 -1.75 16.46 3.01
N PRO A 166 -1.45 17.64 2.43
CA PRO A 166 -2.43 18.65 2.05
C PRO A 166 -2.92 18.51 0.59
N PHE A 167 -2.78 17.33 -0.03
CA PHE A 167 -3.19 17.10 -1.41
C PHE A 167 -4.46 16.28 -1.49
N GLY A 168 -5.42 16.73 -2.28
CA GLY A 168 -6.62 15.95 -2.56
C GLY A 168 -6.57 15.13 -3.83
N GLY A 169 -5.46 15.08 -4.56
CA GLY A 169 -5.35 14.36 -5.83
C GLY A 169 -5.24 12.83 -5.72
N PHE A 170 -5.67 12.21 -4.62
CA PHE A 170 -5.52 10.76 -4.39
C PHE A 170 -6.81 10.06 -3.99
N THR A 171 -7.51 10.57 -2.96
CA THR A 171 -8.77 10.01 -2.43
C THR A 171 -9.67 11.17 -2.04
N SER A 172 -10.67 11.44 -2.87
CA SER A 172 -11.41 12.71 -2.82
C SER A 172 -12.73 12.67 -3.56
N MET A 173 -13.51 13.73 -3.37
CA MET A 173 -14.77 13.97 -4.05
C MET A 173 -14.98 15.47 -4.26
N ASN A 174 -15.45 15.88 -5.44
CA ASN A 174 -15.73 17.28 -5.76
C ASN A 174 -17.23 17.60 -5.78
N ALA A 175 -17.56 18.89 -5.85
CA ALA A 175 -18.95 19.37 -5.79
C ALA A 175 -19.81 18.97 -7.01
N ALA A 176 -19.20 18.54 -8.12
CA ALA A 176 -19.90 17.99 -9.28
C ALA A 176 -20.32 16.52 -9.08
N GLY A 177 -19.98 15.91 -7.95
CA GLY A 177 -20.27 14.51 -7.66
C GLY A 177 -19.30 13.53 -8.33
N LEU A 178 -18.12 13.99 -8.72
CA LEU A 178 -17.02 13.11 -9.12
C LEU A 178 -16.25 12.67 -7.89
N THR A 179 -15.90 11.39 -7.82
CA THR A 179 -15.00 10.85 -6.80
C THR A 179 -13.71 10.39 -7.47
N LEU A 180 -12.56 10.53 -6.81
CA LEU A 180 -11.25 10.11 -7.31
C LEU A 180 -10.58 9.10 -6.36
N ALA A 181 -10.01 8.05 -6.94
CA ALA A 181 -9.09 7.14 -6.26
C ALA A 181 -7.96 6.78 -7.21
N VAL A 182 -6.75 6.94 -6.71
CA VAL A 182 -5.53 6.64 -7.47
C VAL A 182 -4.93 5.32 -6.99
N HIS A 183 -4.60 4.45 -7.94
CA HIS A 183 -3.97 3.15 -7.71
C HIS A 183 -2.59 3.10 -8.35
N GLN A 184 -1.61 2.53 -7.62
CA GLN A 184 -0.25 2.42 -8.10
C GLN A 184 -0.03 1.10 -8.86
N HIS A 185 0.76 1.16 -9.94
CA HIS A 185 1.21 -0.01 -10.67
C HIS A 185 2.72 -0.18 -10.55
N LEU A 186 3.15 -0.88 -9.50
CA LEU A 186 4.54 -1.30 -9.33
C LEU A 186 4.99 -2.30 -10.41
N SER A 187 4.02 -2.97 -11.02
CA SER A 187 4.20 -3.95 -12.06
C SER A 187 4.67 -3.33 -13.37
N SER A 188 4.34 -2.07 -13.68
CA SER A 188 4.78 -1.44 -14.92
C SER A 188 5.97 -0.53 -14.64
N LEU A 189 7.16 -0.95 -15.07
CA LEU A 189 8.40 -0.19 -14.88
C LEU A 189 8.62 0.88 -15.97
N ASN A 190 7.59 1.14 -16.76
CA ASN A 190 7.56 2.13 -17.83
C ASN A 190 7.42 3.53 -17.27
N VAL A 191 8.47 4.02 -16.61
CA VAL A 191 8.53 5.37 -16.04
C VAL A 191 9.23 6.35 -17.00
N ARG A 192 8.88 7.63 -16.85
CA ARG A 192 9.48 8.77 -17.56
C ARG A 192 10.07 9.74 -16.56
N ARG A 193 11.30 10.20 -16.80
CA ARG A 193 11.95 11.19 -15.95
C ARG A 193 11.27 12.56 -16.10
N GLY A 194 10.95 13.21 -14.98
CA GLY A 194 10.45 14.60 -14.96
C GLY A 194 9.02 14.78 -15.50
N GLY A 195 8.20 13.73 -15.47
CA GLY A 195 6.76 13.82 -15.73
C GLY A 195 6.02 14.47 -14.57
N THR A 196 4.69 14.56 -14.69
CA THR A 196 3.86 15.13 -13.64
C THR A 196 3.78 14.17 -12.43
N PRO A 197 4.04 14.65 -11.20
CA PRO A 197 3.78 13.91 -9.98
C PRO A 197 2.31 13.54 -9.81
N ILE A 198 2.05 12.35 -9.27
CA ILE A 198 0.74 11.71 -9.30
C ILE A 198 -0.39 12.56 -8.71
N GLY A 199 -0.14 13.23 -7.58
CA GLY A 199 -1.15 14.03 -6.89
C GLY A 199 -1.60 15.29 -7.64
N ILE A 200 -0.84 15.75 -8.63
CA ILE A 200 -1.15 17.01 -9.34
C ILE A 200 -2.26 16.80 -10.36
N ALA A 201 -2.21 15.71 -11.11
CA ALA A 201 -3.20 15.43 -12.13
C ALA A 201 -4.58 15.18 -11.49
N GLY A 202 -4.60 14.40 -10.40
CA GLY A 202 -5.81 14.18 -9.61
C GLY A 202 -6.37 15.47 -8.98
N ASP A 203 -5.50 16.35 -8.46
CA ASP A 203 -5.90 17.65 -7.91
C ASP A 203 -6.58 18.53 -8.98
N ALA A 204 -6.02 18.56 -10.20
CA ALA A 204 -6.62 19.30 -11.30
C ALA A 204 -8.02 18.77 -11.67
N VAL A 205 -8.20 17.45 -11.70
CA VAL A 205 -9.52 16.82 -11.90
C VAL A 205 -10.50 17.29 -10.82
N MET A 206 -10.13 17.19 -9.54
CA MET A 206 -11.05 17.57 -8.45
C MET A 206 -11.40 19.05 -8.45
N ARG A 207 -10.47 19.92 -8.86
CA ARG A 207 -10.67 21.37 -8.92
C ARG A 207 -11.51 21.84 -10.11
N GLN A 208 -11.52 21.09 -11.24
CA GLN A 208 -12.00 21.62 -12.52
C GLN A 208 -12.96 20.69 -13.28
N ALA A 209 -12.96 19.38 -13.03
CA ALA A 209 -13.78 18.45 -13.81
C ALA A 209 -15.23 18.44 -13.32
N GLU A 210 -16.17 18.70 -14.23
CA GLU A 210 -17.60 18.50 -13.98
C GLU A 210 -18.12 17.19 -14.56
N THR A 211 -17.39 16.62 -15.51
CA THR A 211 -17.77 15.41 -16.26
C THR A 211 -16.60 14.44 -16.38
N LEU A 212 -16.88 13.18 -16.73
CA LEU A 212 -15.82 12.21 -17.06
C LEU A 212 -15.00 12.65 -18.29
N ALA A 213 -15.61 13.38 -19.23
CA ALA A 213 -14.90 13.93 -20.39
C ALA A 213 -13.88 15.02 -19.99
N ASP A 214 -14.24 15.91 -19.05
CA ASP A 214 -13.29 16.87 -18.47
C ASP A 214 -12.13 16.18 -17.77
N ALA A 215 -12.44 15.11 -17.02
CA ALA A 215 -11.42 14.32 -16.36
C ALA A 215 -10.40 13.74 -17.35
N VAL A 216 -10.85 13.13 -18.44
CA VAL A 216 -9.95 12.62 -19.51
C VAL A 216 -9.08 13.76 -20.06
N ARG A 217 -9.69 14.89 -20.44
CA ARG A 217 -8.96 16.05 -20.97
C ARG A 217 -7.89 16.58 -20.02
N LEU A 218 -8.21 16.68 -18.72
CA LEU A 218 -7.28 17.16 -17.69
C LEU A 218 -6.14 16.16 -17.41
N LEU A 219 -6.42 14.87 -17.46
CA LEU A 219 -5.41 13.81 -17.29
C LEU A 219 -4.48 13.72 -18.50
N ASP A 220 -5.00 13.81 -19.72
CA ASP A 220 -4.21 13.81 -20.96
C ASP A 220 -3.25 15.00 -21.04
N ALA A 221 -3.64 16.16 -20.48
CA ALA A 221 -2.78 17.33 -20.37
C ALA A 221 -1.62 17.15 -19.36
N GLN A 222 -1.61 16.07 -18.56
CA GLN A 222 -0.67 15.86 -17.47
C GLN A 222 0.01 14.47 -17.51
N PRO A 223 0.90 14.21 -18.48
CA PRO A 223 1.52 12.89 -18.61
C PRO A 223 2.42 12.57 -17.39
N PRO A 224 2.17 11.46 -16.68
CA PRO A 224 2.76 11.19 -15.38
C PRO A 224 4.24 10.79 -15.48
N THR A 225 4.91 10.80 -14.32
CA THR A 225 6.27 10.22 -14.18
C THR A 225 6.23 8.70 -14.17
N ALA A 226 5.22 8.12 -13.53
CA ALA A 226 5.18 6.70 -13.23
C ALA A 226 3.84 6.07 -13.62
N CYS A 227 3.64 4.81 -13.24
CA CYS A 227 2.50 4.01 -13.67
C CYS A 227 1.38 4.04 -12.64
N TRP A 228 0.20 4.49 -13.08
CA TRP A 228 -0.92 4.82 -12.22
C TRP A 228 -2.23 4.51 -12.92
N THR A 229 -3.27 4.29 -12.12
CA THR A 229 -4.65 4.29 -12.59
C THR A 229 -5.47 5.28 -11.78
N TYR A 230 -6.18 6.16 -12.49
CA TYR A 230 -7.16 7.07 -11.94
C TYR A 230 -8.54 6.45 -12.14
N LEU A 231 -9.17 6.06 -11.06
CA LEU A 231 -10.57 5.65 -11.04
C LEU A 231 -11.40 6.89 -10.71
N ILE A 232 -12.29 7.29 -11.61
CA ILE A 232 -13.14 8.46 -11.43
C ILE A 232 -14.59 8.05 -11.63
N ALA A 233 -15.37 8.04 -10.56
CA ALA A 233 -16.80 7.70 -10.64
C ALA A 233 -17.64 8.97 -10.60
N SER A 234 -18.64 9.04 -11.47
CA SER A 234 -19.55 10.18 -11.62
C SER A 234 -20.94 9.82 -11.14
N ALA A 235 -21.45 10.52 -10.12
CA ALA A 235 -22.82 10.34 -9.65
C ALA A 235 -23.85 10.75 -10.72
N ARG A 236 -23.55 11.82 -11.47
CA ARG A 236 -24.40 12.37 -12.53
C ARG A 236 -24.47 11.45 -13.75
N GLU A 237 -23.32 10.95 -14.20
CA GLU A 237 -23.25 10.10 -15.40
C GLU A 237 -23.45 8.61 -15.07
N GLN A 238 -23.51 8.26 -13.78
CA GLN A 238 -23.68 6.88 -13.28
C GLN A 238 -22.68 5.91 -13.92
N ALA A 239 -21.43 6.35 -13.99
CA ALA A 239 -20.38 5.68 -14.72
C ALA A 239 -19.02 5.82 -14.03
N LEU A 240 -18.12 4.89 -14.34
CA LEU A 240 -16.73 4.87 -13.88
C LEU A 240 -15.80 5.06 -15.07
N LEU A 241 -15.00 6.12 -15.04
CA LEU A 241 -13.80 6.24 -15.86
C LEU A 241 -12.66 5.45 -15.21
N VAL A 242 -12.05 4.57 -15.99
CA VAL A 242 -10.81 3.87 -15.65
C VAL A 242 -9.74 4.42 -16.57
N TYR A 243 -8.89 5.31 -16.06
CA TYR A 243 -7.79 5.93 -16.82
C TYR A 243 -6.47 5.35 -16.35
N GLU A 244 -5.88 4.50 -17.19
CA GLU A 244 -4.65 3.74 -16.92
C GLU A 244 -3.49 4.37 -17.68
N THR A 245 -2.39 4.65 -16.99
CA THR A 245 -1.31 5.46 -17.56
C THR A 245 0.06 5.00 -17.12
N THR A 246 1.01 5.20 -18.02
CA THR A 246 2.43 4.92 -17.84
C THR A 246 3.23 6.11 -18.34
N GLY A 247 4.54 6.14 -18.07
CA GLY A 247 5.43 7.15 -18.63
C GLY A 247 5.54 7.16 -20.17
N GLN A 248 4.94 6.18 -20.87
CA GLN A 248 4.97 6.04 -22.33
C GLN A 248 3.61 6.20 -23.00
N GLY A 249 2.54 6.43 -22.24
CA GLY A 249 1.19 6.61 -22.77
C GLY A 249 0.10 6.12 -21.85
N SER A 250 -1.14 6.42 -22.24
CA SER A 250 -2.35 6.15 -21.47
C SER A 250 -3.39 5.38 -22.30
N LYS A 251 -4.25 4.64 -21.60
CA LYS A 251 -5.45 4.00 -22.11
C LYS A 251 -6.58 4.27 -21.13
N TRP A 252 -7.81 4.39 -21.63
CA TRP A 252 -8.95 4.58 -20.76
C TRP A 252 -10.22 4.00 -21.37
N PHE A 253 -11.17 3.69 -20.52
CA PHE A 253 -12.52 3.30 -20.90
C PHE A 253 -13.51 3.75 -19.82
N ILE A 254 -14.79 3.79 -20.20
CA ILE A 254 -15.89 4.07 -19.28
C ILE A 254 -16.65 2.76 -19.04
N SER A 255 -16.93 2.45 -17.79
CA SER A 255 -17.73 1.30 -17.36
C SER A 255 -19.01 1.76 -16.68
N GLN A 256 -20.12 1.12 -17.04
CA GLN A 256 -21.42 1.22 -16.38
C GLN A 256 -21.84 -0.12 -15.77
N ALA A 257 -20.86 -1.01 -15.50
CA ALA A 257 -21.15 -2.28 -14.85
C ALA A 257 -21.83 -2.03 -13.49
N PRO A 258 -22.84 -2.84 -13.10
CA PRO A 258 -23.56 -2.64 -11.84
C PRO A 258 -22.63 -2.59 -10.62
N VAL A 259 -21.56 -3.38 -10.63
CA VAL A 259 -20.51 -3.39 -9.62
C VAL A 259 -19.14 -3.40 -10.28
N TYR A 260 -18.13 -2.85 -9.61
CA TYR A 260 -16.76 -2.80 -10.12
C TYR A 260 -15.73 -2.91 -9.00
N GLY A 261 -14.81 -3.88 -9.12
CA GLY A 261 -13.63 -4.02 -8.27
C GLY A 261 -12.37 -3.54 -8.98
N TYR A 262 -11.40 -3.01 -8.24
CA TYR A 262 -10.08 -2.68 -8.79
C TYR A 262 -8.99 -2.82 -7.73
N THR A 263 -7.80 -3.27 -8.16
CA THR A 263 -6.61 -3.32 -7.31
C THR A 263 -5.37 -2.69 -7.97
N ASN A 264 -4.27 -3.40 -8.19
CA ASN A 264 -3.01 -2.83 -8.66
C ASN A 264 -2.51 -3.49 -9.94
N PHE A 265 -3.42 -3.83 -10.84
CA PHE A 265 -3.09 -4.41 -12.15
C PHE A 265 -3.96 -3.78 -13.23
N PHE A 266 -3.39 -3.60 -14.42
CA PHE A 266 -4.10 -2.94 -15.50
C PHE A 266 -5.23 -3.81 -16.04
N HIS A 267 -6.36 -3.18 -16.34
CA HIS A 267 -7.53 -3.82 -16.95
C HIS A 267 -7.49 -3.70 -18.48
N ASP A 268 -6.80 -2.69 -19.03
CA ASP A 268 -6.47 -2.63 -20.46
C ASP A 268 -5.47 -3.73 -20.81
N ARG A 269 -5.82 -4.55 -21.80
CA ARG A 269 -5.00 -5.71 -22.20
C ARG A 269 -3.61 -5.31 -22.71
N SER A 270 -3.49 -4.17 -23.38
CA SER A 270 -2.21 -3.73 -23.97
C SER A 270 -1.23 -3.25 -22.91
N LEU A 271 -1.73 -2.62 -21.84
CA LEU A 271 -0.93 -2.24 -20.68
C LEU A 271 -0.65 -3.43 -19.76
N ALA A 272 -1.65 -4.28 -19.51
CA ALA A 272 -1.50 -5.50 -18.70
C ALA A 272 -0.44 -6.46 -19.27
N ALA A 273 -0.38 -6.62 -20.60
CA ALA A 273 0.64 -7.46 -21.25
C ALA A 273 2.09 -6.96 -21.04
N ARG A 274 2.27 -5.73 -20.54
CA ARG A 274 3.58 -5.12 -20.26
C ARG A 274 3.89 -5.06 -18.75
N GLU A 275 3.00 -5.58 -17.92
CA GLU A 275 3.23 -5.69 -16.49
C GLU A 275 4.31 -6.74 -16.18
N THR A 276 5.24 -6.34 -15.34
CA THR A 276 6.32 -7.15 -14.77
C THR A 276 6.01 -7.44 -13.31
N HIS A 277 6.04 -8.70 -12.88
CA HIS A 277 5.81 -9.02 -11.47
C HIS A 277 7.13 -8.88 -10.70
N LEU A 278 7.14 -8.03 -9.66
CA LEU A 278 8.33 -7.83 -8.83
C LEU A 278 8.65 -9.07 -7.99
N TYR A 279 7.63 -9.65 -7.36
CA TYR A 279 7.71 -10.94 -6.67
C TYR A 279 6.32 -11.60 -6.53
N PRO A 280 6.25 -12.93 -6.35
CA PRO A 280 5.02 -13.71 -6.52
C PRO A 280 3.89 -13.38 -5.53
N SER A 281 4.21 -13.17 -4.25
CA SER A 281 3.19 -12.93 -3.21
C SER A 281 2.44 -11.62 -3.39
N GLN A 282 3.10 -10.57 -3.88
CA GLN A 282 2.43 -9.33 -4.25
C GLN A 282 1.35 -9.58 -5.31
N TRP A 283 1.69 -10.31 -6.38
CA TRP A 283 0.74 -10.60 -7.46
C TRP A 283 -0.44 -11.45 -6.98
N ARG A 284 -0.18 -12.50 -6.19
CA ARG A 284 -1.24 -13.33 -5.59
C ARG A 284 -2.17 -12.53 -4.72
N SER A 285 -1.61 -11.66 -3.88
CA SER A 285 -2.39 -10.76 -3.04
C SER A 285 -3.25 -9.82 -3.88
N ASN A 286 -2.68 -9.18 -4.91
CA ASN A 286 -3.44 -8.29 -5.79
C ASN A 286 -4.61 -9.00 -6.47
N LEU A 287 -4.36 -10.17 -7.07
CA LEU A 287 -5.39 -10.94 -7.75
C LEU A 287 -6.44 -11.49 -6.79
N GLY A 288 -6.04 -12.01 -5.63
CA GLY A 288 -6.97 -12.56 -4.65
C GLY A 288 -7.84 -11.48 -4.01
N ARG A 289 -7.28 -10.30 -3.68
CA ARG A 289 -8.05 -9.12 -3.26
C ARG A 289 -9.08 -8.71 -4.31
N TYR A 290 -8.68 -8.62 -5.58
CA TYR A 290 -9.60 -8.29 -6.66
C TYR A 290 -10.76 -9.29 -6.75
N ARG A 291 -10.45 -10.59 -6.70
CA ARG A 291 -11.47 -11.65 -6.72
C ARG A 291 -12.42 -11.53 -5.53
N THR A 292 -11.90 -11.30 -4.32
CA THR A 292 -12.72 -11.08 -3.13
C THR A 292 -13.66 -9.88 -3.32
N ILE A 293 -13.17 -8.74 -3.79
CA ILE A 293 -14.02 -7.56 -4.05
C ILE A 293 -15.15 -7.91 -5.02
N CYS A 294 -14.82 -8.53 -6.15
CA CYS A 294 -15.81 -8.89 -7.17
C CYS A 294 -16.84 -9.87 -6.63
N THR A 295 -16.41 -10.92 -5.91
CA THR A 295 -17.32 -11.91 -5.32
C THR A 295 -18.27 -11.27 -4.31
N GLU A 296 -17.76 -10.47 -3.37
CA GLU A 296 -18.58 -9.86 -2.32
C GLU A 296 -19.57 -8.82 -2.88
N LEU A 297 -19.14 -8.02 -3.85
CA LEU A 297 -20.02 -7.06 -4.53
C LEU A 297 -21.14 -7.77 -5.28
N SER A 298 -20.80 -8.80 -6.07
CA SER A 298 -21.80 -9.54 -6.84
C SER A 298 -22.79 -10.29 -5.95
N ALA A 299 -22.33 -10.84 -4.81
CA ALA A 299 -23.19 -11.59 -3.89
C ALA A 299 -24.32 -10.74 -3.26
N LYS A 300 -24.14 -9.41 -3.19
CA LYS A 300 -25.10 -8.47 -2.58
C LYS A 300 -25.70 -7.48 -3.57
N GLN A 301 -25.48 -7.67 -4.88
CA GLN A 301 -25.95 -6.77 -5.92
C GLN A 301 -27.48 -6.54 -5.80
N GLY A 302 -27.87 -5.26 -5.84
CA GLY A 302 -29.26 -4.80 -5.63
C GLY A 302 -29.59 -4.45 -4.17
N SER A 303 -28.70 -4.79 -3.22
CA SER A 303 -28.89 -4.55 -1.78
C SER A 303 -27.68 -3.90 -1.10
N LEU A 304 -26.69 -3.46 -1.89
CA LEU A 304 -25.47 -2.86 -1.36
C LEU A 304 -25.79 -1.55 -0.63
N THR A 305 -25.17 -1.39 0.54
CA THR A 305 -25.28 -0.21 1.41
C THR A 305 -23.86 0.29 1.72
N PRO A 306 -23.69 1.51 2.27
CA PRO A 306 -22.39 1.98 2.72
C PRO A 306 -21.68 1.01 3.69
N ASP A 307 -22.40 0.40 4.65
CA ASP A 307 -21.86 -0.62 5.55
C ASP A 307 -21.36 -1.86 4.81
N HIS A 308 -22.09 -2.32 3.77
CA HIS A 308 -21.60 -3.43 2.95
C HIS A 308 -20.27 -3.09 2.27
N ILE A 309 -20.12 -1.87 1.75
CA ILE A 309 -18.84 -1.43 1.16
C ILE A 309 -17.73 -1.35 2.21
N ALA A 310 -17.99 -0.77 3.38
CA ALA A 310 -17.03 -0.70 4.49
C ALA A 310 -16.62 -2.10 4.99
N GLY A 311 -17.56 -3.04 5.08
CA GLY A 311 -17.31 -4.43 5.43
C GLY A 311 -16.41 -5.15 4.42
N ILE A 312 -16.66 -4.96 3.12
CA ILE A 312 -15.80 -5.48 2.05
C ILE A 312 -14.37 -4.96 2.21
N LEU A 313 -14.21 -3.64 2.37
CA LEU A 313 -12.89 -3.02 2.57
C LEU A 313 -12.18 -3.54 3.83
N GLY A 314 -12.91 -3.91 4.87
CA GLY A 314 -12.36 -4.49 6.11
C GLY A 314 -12.13 -6.00 6.07
N HIS A 315 -12.35 -6.67 4.93
CA HIS A 315 -12.24 -8.13 4.85
C HIS A 315 -10.82 -8.62 5.21
N GLY A 316 -10.69 -9.38 6.30
CA GLY A 316 -9.41 -9.81 6.87
C GLY A 316 -8.71 -10.98 6.15
N GLY A 317 -9.28 -11.47 5.04
CA GLY A 317 -8.70 -12.54 4.22
C GLY A 317 -9.17 -13.96 4.57
N GLY A 318 -10.03 -14.09 5.58
CA GLY A 318 -10.57 -15.38 6.01
C GLY A 318 -9.45 -16.35 6.38
N ASN A 319 -9.37 -17.46 5.64
CA ASN A 319 -8.40 -18.53 5.87
C ASN A 319 -7.00 -18.29 5.26
N CYS A 320 -6.78 -17.18 4.55
CA CYS A 320 -5.47 -16.87 3.96
C CYS A 320 -5.19 -15.36 4.01
N ARG A 321 -4.31 -14.95 4.93
CA ARG A 321 -3.84 -13.56 5.09
C ARG A 321 -2.75 -13.14 4.09
N LEU A 322 -2.56 -13.91 3.03
CA LEU A 322 -1.64 -13.56 1.93
C LEU A 322 -2.38 -13.17 0.65
N ALA A 323 -3.31 -14.02 0.21
CA ALA A 323 -3.96 -13.86 -1.07
C ALA A 323 -5.23 -12.98 -0.99
N LYS A 324 -6.00 -13.07 0.08
CA LYS A 324 -7.37 -12.53 0.16
C LYS A 324 -7.59 -11.29 1.05
N PRO A 325 -6.68 -10.83 1.94
CA PRO A 325 -7.03 -9.74 2.84
C PRO A 325 -7.14 -8.42 2.09
N LEU A 326 -8.24 -7.70 2.29
CA LEU A 326 -8.40 -6.30 1.90
C LEU A 326 -7.95 -5.36 3.03
N ALA A 327 -8.09 -5.81 4.28
CA ALA A 327 -7.52 -5.19 5.47
C ALA A 327 -6.04 -5.61 5.66
N MET A 328 -5.15 -4.91 4.98
CA MET A 328 -3.70 -5.15 4.98
C MET A 328 -3.01 -4.43 6.14
N LEU A 329 -1.80 -4.87 6.52
CA LEU A 329 -0.98 -4.15 7.50
C LEU A 329 -0.81 -2.67 7.12
N TYR A 330 -0.66 -2.40 5.83
CA TYR A 330 -0.46 -1.06 5.29
C TYR A 330 -1.75 -0.29 4.99
N THR A 331 -2.94 -0.82 5.28
CA THR A 331 -4.20 -0.08 5.10
C THR A 331 -4.28 1.07 6.11
N ILE A 332 -3.71 2.22 5.74
CA ILE A 332 -3.56 3.42 6.58
C ILE A 332 -4.69 4.44 6.39
N SER A 333 -5.47 4.32 5.31
CA SER A 333 -6.65 5.15 5.07
C SER A 333 -7.73 4.31 4.39
N SER A 334 -8.98 4.51 4.81
CA SER A 334 -10.14 3.87 4.20
C SER A 334 -11.34 4.80 4.17
N ALA A 335 -12.06 4.83 3.06
CA ALA A 335 -13.19 5.72 2.87
C ALA A 335 -14.32 5.10 2.03
N VAL A 336 -15.55 5.53 2.32
CA VAL A 336 -16.76 5.25 1.54
C VAL A 336 -17.42 6.55 1.14
N PHE A 337 -17.60 6.78 -0.15
CA PHE A 337 -18.23 7.97 -0.72
C PHE A 337 -19.66 7.67 -1.18
N VAL A 338 -20.56 8.63 -0.93
CA VAL A 338 -21.93 8.66 -1.45
C VAL A 338 -22.12 10.00 -2.18
N PRO A 339 -21.55 10.15 -3.39
CA PRO A 339 -21.37 11.45 -4.03
C PRO A 339 -22.66 12.20 -4.36
N ALA A 340 -23.75 11.49 -4.68
CA ALA A 340 -25.05 12.13 -4.89
C ALA A 340 -25.56 12.90 -3.65
N LYS A 341 -25.08 12.54 -2.45
CA LYS A 341 -25.42 13.18 -1.18
C LYS A 341 -24.31 14.11 -0.65
N GLY A 342 -23.18 14.21 -1.35
CA GLY A 342 -22.00 14.94 -0.85
C GLY A 342 -21.35 14.31 0.38
N LEU A 343 -21.68 13.06 0.72
CA LEU A 343 -21.18 12.39 1.93
C LEU A 343 -19.90 11.59 1.66
N VAL A 344 -18.99 11.66 2.62
CA VAL A 344 -17.83 10.77 2.74
C VAL A 344 -17.74 10.24 4.17
N TYR A 345 -17.60 8.92 4.28
CA TYR A 345 -17.31 8.24 5.54
C TYR A 345 -15.84 7.87 5.53
N ALA A 346 -15.11 8.19 6.59
CA ALA A 346 -13.68 7.89 6.70
C ALA A 346 -13.39 7.12 7.97
N ALA A 347 -12.65 6.02 7.82
CA ALA A 347 -12.25 5.20 8.95
C ALA A 347 -11.20 5.91 9.81
N SER A 348 -11.28 5.71 11.13
CA SER A 348 -10.29 6.25 12.08
C SER A 348 -9.91 5.22 13.13
N GLY A 349 -8.62 5.14 13.42
CA GLY A 349 -8.03 4.18 14.35
C GLY A 349 -6.75 3.58 13.75
N PRO A 350 -6.11 2.64 14.45
CA PRO A 350 -4.84 2.09 13.99
C PRO A 350 -5.03 1.11 12.82
N ALA A 351 -4.05 1.06 11.92
CA ALA A 351 -4.05 0.18 10.75
C ALA A 351 -4.24 -1.32 11.14
N PRO A 352 -5.06 -2.12 10.44
CA PRO A 352 -5.78 -1.78 9.22
C PRO A 352 -6.98 -0.91 9.56
N VAL A 353 -6.99 0.33 9.04
CA VAL A 353 -8.02 1.29 9.43
C VAL A 353 -9.39 0.86 8.93
N SER A 354 -9.45 0.05 7.87
CA SER A 354 -10.70 -0.44 7.28
C SER A 354 -11.51 -1.39 8.18
N GLN A 355 -10.94 -1.84 9.30
CA GLN A 355 -11.61 -2.63 10.34
C GLN A 355 -12.08 -1.78 11.53
N ARG A 356 -11.95 -0.46 11.43
CA ARG A 356 -12.35 0.52 12.46
C ARG A 356 -13.65 1.22 12.04
N PRO A 357 -14.33 1.94 12.96
CA PRO A 357 -15.51 2.72 12.61
C PRO A 357 -15.23 3.82 11.59
N TYR A 358 -16.17 4.07 10.68
CA TYR A 358 -16.09 5.13 9.68
C TYR A 358 -17.00 6.29 10.06
N TRP A 359 -16.41 7.47 10.23
CA TRP A 359 -17.12 8.68 10.65
C TRP A 359 -17.57 9.49 9.43
N ALA A 360 -18.79 10.02 9.50
CA ALA A 360 -19.41 10.72 8.40
C ALA A 360 -19.00 12.20 8.32
N PHE A 361 -18.83 12.69 7.10
CA PHE A 361 -18.53 14.07 6.76
C PHE A 361 -19.32 14.47 5.51
N ASP A 362 -19.58 15.76 5.37
CA ASP A 362 -20.40 16.32 4.30
C ASP A 362 -19.65 17.45 3.59
N LEU A 363 -19.43 17.31 2.29
CA LEU A 363 -18.75 18.31 1.46
C LEU A 363 -19.53 19.62 1.37
N ASN A 364 -20.86 19.56 1.29
CA ASN A 364 -21.70 20.75 1.12
C ASN A 364 -21.69 21.59 2.40
N LEU A 365 -21.72 20.91 3.55
CA LEU A 365 -21.66 21.55 4.87
C LEU A 365 -20.22 21.83 5.34
N LYS A 366 -19.23 21.21 4.70
CA LYS A 366 -17.80 21.27 5.06
C LYS A 366 -17.55 20.89 6.53
N ALA A 367 -18.27 19.89 7.00
CA ALA A 367 -18.33 19.54 8.41
C ALA A 367 -18.49 18.03 8.63
N ALA A 368 -18.21 17.60 9.86
CA ALA A 368 -18.56 16.27 10.32
C ALA A 368 -20.08 16.14 10.50
N ARG A 369 -20.59 14.91 10.38
CA ARG A 369 -22.00 14.54 10.55
C ARG A 369 -22.16 13.57 11.72
N PRO A 370 -22.02 14.03 12.98
CA PRO A 370 -22.15 13.17 14.16
C PRO A 370 -23.58 12.67 14.37
N ASP A 371 -24.55 13.27 13.68
CA ASP A 371 -25.94 12.83 13.61
C ASP A 371 -26.14 11.54 12.79
N LEU A 372 -25.17 11.18 11.95
CA LEU A 372 -25.18 9.93 11.20
C LEU A 372 -24.40 8.85 11.96
N ALA A 373 -24.98 7.65 12.02
CA ALA A 373 -24.31 6.51 12.63
C ALA A 373 -23.00 6.18 11.88
N PRO A 374 -21.90 5.88 12.60
CA PRO A 374 -20.68 5.42 11.98
C PRO A 374 -20.88 4.09 11.26
N LEU A 375 -20.31 3.94 10.06
CA LEU A 375 -20.33 2.65 9.37
C LEU A 375 -19.43 1.67 10.12
N GLN A 376 -19.84 0.41 10.15
CA GLN A 376 -19.00 -0.66 10.66
C GLN A 376 -18.07 -1.14 9.56
N GLY A 377 -16.76 -1.11 9.83
CA GLY A 377 -15.78 -1.79 8.97
C GLY A 377 -15.93 -3.31 9.05
N GLY A 378 -15.02 -4.03 8.40
CA GLY A 378 -14.87 -5.48 8.59
C GLY A 378 -14.26 -5.80 9.95
N VAL A 379 -15.04 -5.64 11.02
CA VAL A 379 -14.60 -5.79 12.42
C VAL A 379 -14.04 -7.19 12.61
N ALA A 380 -12.79 -7.28 13.06
CA ALA A 380 -12.15 -8.54 13.42
C ALA A 380 -12.60 -8.99 14.82
N GLU A 381 -12.60 -10.30 15.04
CA GLU A 381 -12.77 -10.88 16.38
C GLU A 381 -11.71 -10.32 17.35
N PRO A 382 -12.04 -10.05 18.63
CA PRO A 382 -11.14 -9.36 19.56
C PRO A 382 -9.73 -9.97 19.66
N ALA A 383 -9.62 -11.29 19.76
CA ALA A 383 -8.33 -11.99 19.82
C ALA A 383 -7.52 -11.84 18.52
N ALA A 384 -8.19 -11.86 17.37
CA ALA A 384 -7.54 -11.66 16.08
C ALA A 384 -7.07 -10.21 15.91
N ASP A 385 -7.85 -9.23 16.37
CA ASP A 385 -7.47 -7.82 16.38
C ASP A 385 -6.27 -7.56 17.30
N GLU A 386 -6.27 -8.12 18.50
CA GLU A 386 -5.16 -7.99 19.46
C GLU A 386 -3.88 -8.66 18.93
N ALA A 387 -3.98 -9.85 18.34
CA ALA A 387 -2.85 -10.53 17.73
C ALA A 387 -2.29 -9.73 16.54
N PHE A 388 -3.16 -9.13 15.72
CA PHE A 388 -2.73 -8.27 14.62
C PHE A 388 -2.11 -6.95 15.12
N ALA A 389 -2.59 -6.41 16.24
CA ALA A 389 -1.95 -5.27 16.90
C ALA A 389 -0.52 -5.61 17.34
N CYS A 390 -0.29 -6.81 17.90
CA CYS A 390 1.06 -7.32 18.19
C CYS A 390 1.90 -7.44 16.90
N TYR A 391 1.35 -8.00 15.82
CA TYR A 391 2.02 -8.08 14.53
C TYR A 391 2.44 -6.70 13.98
N ARG A 392 1.57 -5.69 14.11
CA ARG A 392 1.87 -4.28 13.77
C ARG A 392 2.98 -3.69 14.64
N GLN A 393 3.00 -4.01 15.94
CA GLN A 393 4.09 -3.59 16.84
C GLN A 393 5.43 -4.24 16.47
N ALA A 394 5.39 -5.49 15.98
CA ALA A 394 6.58 -6.15 15.45
C ALA A 394 7.12 -5.42 14.20
N TYR A 395 6.25 -5.09 13.25
CA TYR A 395 6.62 -4.31 12.07
C TYR A 395 7.24 -2.95 12.45
N THR A 396 6.62 -2.19 13.34
CA THR A 396 7.13 -0.88 13.76
C THR A 396 8.45 -0.97 14.53
N SER A 397 8.66 -2.03 15.33
CA SER A 397 9.94 -2.30 15.99
C SER A 397 11.04 -2.62 14.99
N TRP A 398 10.75 -3.47 14.00
CA TRP A 398 11.70 -3.86 12.97
C TRP A 398 12.03 -2.71 12.01
N PHE A 399 11.02 -2.12 11.36
CA PHE A 399 11.21 -1.07 10.35
C PHE A 399 11.55 0.29 10.97
N GLY A 400 10.89 0.65 12.07
CA GLY A 400 11.03 1.95 12.71
C GLY A 400 12.30 2.10 13.55
N HIS A 401 12.73 1.02 14.21
CA HIS A 401 13.81 1.04 15.19
C HIS A 401 14.98 0.10 14.87
N ALA A 402 14.90 -0.68 13.78
CA ALA A 402 15.88 -1.71 13.45
C ALA A 402 16.09 -2.73 14.59
N ASP A 403 15.03 -2.98 15.38
CA ASP A 403 15.06 -3.84 16.57
C ASP A 403 14.31 -5.14 16.29
N SER A 404 15.02 -6.09 15.68
CA SER A 404 14.49 -7.41 15.34
C SER A 404 14.21 -8.26 16.58
N GLY A 405 14.90 -8.02 17.70
CA GLY A 405 14.67 -8.72 18.96
C GLY A 405 13.36 -8.32 19.61
N ARG A 406 13.06 -7.01 19.64
CA ARG A 406 11.75 -6.52 20.07
C ARG A 406 10.64 -6.91 19.10
N ALA A 407 10.92 -6.94 17.79
CA ALA A 407 9.97 -7.44 16.81
C ALA A 407 9.59 -8.90 17.07
N LEU A 408 10.57 -9.74 17.41
CA LEU A 408 10.35 -11.12 17.81
C LEU A 408 9.44 -11.23 19.03
N GLN A 409 9.71 -10.49 20.11
CA GLN A 409 8.87 -10.52 21.33
C GLN A 409 7.39 -10.20 21.03
N TRP A 410 7.13 -9.26 20.12
CA TRP A 410 5.77 -8.96 19.69
C TRP A 410 5.15 -10.09 18.85
N LEU A 411 5.93 -10.73 17.99
CA LEU A 411 5.46 -11.88 17.20
C LEU A 411 5.17 -13.10 18.08
N GLU A 412 5.95 -13.32 19.15
CA GLU A 412 5.69 -14.38 20.13
C GLU A 412 4.35 -14.16 20.84
N LYS A 413 4.04 -12.92 21.23
CA LYS A 413 2.72 -12.55 21.76
C LYS A 413 1.60 -12.77 20.74
N ALA A 414 1.82 -12.40 19.48
CA ALA A 414 0.86 -12.67 18.40
C ALA A 414 0.61 -14.17 18.24
N CYS A 415 1.66 -15.00 18.35
CA CYS A 415 1.54 -16.46 18.32
C CYS A 415 0.82 -17.02 19.56
N GLN A 416 0.96 -16.41 20.74
CA GLN A 416 0.23 -16.83 21.94
C GLN A 416 -1.28 -16.57 21.80
N LEU A 417 -1.65 -15.41 21.24
CA LEU A 417 -3.04 -15.02 21.01
C LEU A 417 -3.68 -15.83 19.86
N MET A 418 -2.90 -16.15 18.82
CA MET A 418 -3.35 -16.91 17.65
C MET A 418 -2.39 -18.08 17.36
N PRO A 419 -2.41 -19.16 18.17
CA PRO A 419 -1.43 -20.25 18.11
C PRO A 419 -1.53 -21.15 16.87
N ARG A 420 -2.57 -20.96 16.07
CA ARG A 420 -2.81 -21.68 14.81
C ARG A 420 -2.57 -20.82 13.56
N GLU A 421 -2.04 -19.60 13.72
CA GLU A 421 -1.70 -18.74 12.58
C GLU A 421 -0.26 -19.01 12.11
N PRO A 422 -0.05 -19.77 11.01
CA PRO A 422 1.28 -20.15 10.56
C PRO A 422 2.14 -18.96 10.15
N LEU A 423 1.55 -17.86 9.66
CA LEU A 423 2.33 -16.69 9.22
C LEU A 423 2.95 -15.94 10.39
N TYR A 424 2.33 -15.94 11.58
CA TYR A 424 2.93 -15.36 12.78
C TYR A 424 4.14 -16.19 13.24
N ALA A 425 4.01 -17.51 13.27
CA ALA A 425 5.12 -18.41 13.60
C ALA A 425 6.26 -18.26 12.59
N TYR A 426 5.94 -18.17 11.29
CA TYR A 426 6.94 -17.97 10.24
C TYR A 426 7.69 -16.64 10.41
N MET A 427 6.98 -15.53 10.62
CA MET A 427 7.59 -14.22 10.83
C MET A 427 8.39 -14.16 12.13
N ALA A 428 7.97 -14.87 13.18
CA ALA A 428 8.77 -15.04 14.40
C ALA A 428 10.09 -15.75 14.08
N GLY A 429 10.05 -16.85 13.32
CA GLY A 429 11.25 -17.57 12.89
C GLY A 429 12.22 -16.70 12.07
N LEU A 430 11.70 -15.91 11.13
CA LEU A 430 12.50 -14.97 10.36
C LEU A 430 13.10 -13.85 11.23
N SER A 431 12.33 -13.30 12.17
CA SER A 431 12.82 -12.25 13.09
C SER A 431 13.86 -12.78 14.06
N ALA A 432 13.71 -14.02 14.53
CA ALA A 432 14.70 -14.73 15.32
C ALA A 432 16.00 -14.95 14.53
N LEU A 433 15.89 -15.34 13.25
CA LEU A 433 17.05 -15.52 12.38
C LEU A 433 17.78 -14.20 12.13
N ASP A 434 17.06 -13.12 11.86
CA ASP A 434 17.64 -11.79 11.69
C ASP A 434 18.33 -11.31 12.98
N SER A 435 17.76 -11.64 14.14
CA SER A 435 18.31 -11.36 15.48
C SER A 435 19.41 -12.33 15.93
N ARG A 436 19.75 -13.33 15.10
CA ARG A 436 20.75 -14.38 15.40
C ARG A 436 20.43 -15.20 16.66
N GLN A 437 19.18 -15.61 16.83
CA GLN A 437 18.71 -16.46 17.94
C GLN A 437 18.40 -17.89 17.42
N PRO A 438 19.41 -18.77 17.26
CA PRO A 438 19.27 -20.02 16.49
C PRO A 438 18.23 -20.98 17.06
N ASP A 439 18.16 -21.14 18.39
CA ASP A 439 17.21 -22.04 19.03
C ASP A 439 15.76 -21.61 18.77
N GLN A 440 15.50 -20.30 18.90
CA GLN A 440 14.19 -19.73 18.60
C GLN A 440 13.87 -19.78 17.11
N THR A 441 14.86 -19.57 16.23
CA THR A 441 14.66 -19.70 14.78
C THR A 441 14.15 -21.08 14.41
N VAL A 442 14.83 -22.13 14.85
CA VAL A 442 14.44 -23.52 14.53
C VAL A 442 13.08 -23.85 15.15
N HIS A 443 12.84 -23.45 16.41
CA HIS A 443 11.55 -23.64 17.08
C HIS A 443 10.38 -23.05 16.27
N TRP A 444 10.46 -21.76 15.91
CA TRP A 444 9.36 -21.07 15.24
C TRP A 444 9.16 -21.53 13.78
N LEU A 445 10.24 -21.86 13.06
CA LEU A 445 10.12 -22.40 11.70
C LEU A 445 9.59 -23.83 11.67
N ASN A 446 9.89 -24.65 12.69
CA ASN A 446 9.23 -25.95 12.87
C ASN A 446 7.74 -25.76 13.11
N LYS A 447 7.36 -24.84 14.02
CA LYS A 447 5.95 -24.52 14.29
C LYS A 447 5.20 -24.09 13.02
N ALA A 448 5.81 -23.25 12.18
CA ALA A 448 5.21 -22.82 10.93
C ALA A 448 4.96 -24.00 9.96
N LEU A 449 5.90 -24.94 9.87
CA LEU A 449 5.76 -26.15 9.04
C LEU A 449 4.73 -27.13 9.60
N GLU A 450 4.67 -27.31 10.92
CA GLU A 450 3.66 -28.14 11.60
C GLU A 450 2.24 -27.62 11.35
N LEU A 451 2.05 -26.30 11.41
CA LEU A 451 0.77 -25.66 11.12
C LEU A 451 0.42 -25.70 9.62
N GLY A 452 1.44 -25.72 8.76
CA GLY A 452 1.29 -25.71 7.31
C GLY A 452 0.71 -24.38 6.78
N HIS A 453 0.34 -24.36 5.50
CA HIS A 453 -0.36 -23.24 4.89
C HIS A 453 -1.17 -23.72 3.68
N LEU A 454 -2.28 -23.05 3.37
CA LEU A 454 -3.15 -23.41 2.23
C LEU A 454 -2.49 -23.19 0.86
N ASP A 455 -1.47 -22.33 0.82
CA ASP A 455 -0.67 -22.04 -0.38
C ASP A 455 0.63 -22.88 -0.34
N PRO A 456 0.81 -23.85 -1.26
CA PRO A 456 2.02 -24.70 -1.31
C PRO A 456 3.33 -23.89 -1.41
N GLU A 457 3.32 -22.76 -2.12
CA GLU A 457 4.51 -21.93 -2.27
C GLU A 457 4.96 -21.29 -0.95
N ARG A 458 3.99 -21.03 -0.06
CA ARG A 458 4.29 -20.57 1.29
C ARG A 458 4.93 -21.69 2.11
N VAL A 459 4.45 -22.92 1.99
CA VAL A 459 5.06 -24.10 2.62
C VAL A 459 6.49 -24.31 2.10
N ALA A 460 6.71 -24.15 0.79
CA ALA A 460 8.04 -24.20 0.21
C ALA A 460 8.98 -23.13 0.80
N SER A 461 8.48 -21.93 1.04
CA SER A 461 9.21 -20.86 1.72
C SER A 461 9.57 -21.22 3.16
N PHE A 462 8.66 -21.88 3.89
CA PHE A 462 8.94 -22.33 5.26
C PHE A 462 10.11 -23.32 5.29
N TYR A 463 10.11 -24.31 4.39
CA TYR A 463 11.23 -25.24 4.22
C TYR A 463 12.52 -24.53 3.85
N LEU A 464 12.50 -23.62 2.87
CA LEU A 464 13.68 -22.87 2.45
C LEU A 464 14.36 -22.15 3.63
N TRP A 465 13.57 -21.45 4.44
CA TRP A 465 14.11 -20.66 5.55
C TRP A 465 14.53 -21.52 6.73
N ARG A 466 13.88 -22.65 6.98
CA ARG A 466 14.35 -23.61 7.99
C ARG A 466 15.66 -24.27 7.55
N GLY A 467 15.80 -24.60 6.28
CA GLY A 467 17.07 -25.09 5.71
C GLY A 467 18.21 -24.09 5.89
N ARG A 468 17.96 -22.79 5.69
CA ARG A 468 18.92 -21.71 5.96
C ARG A 468 19.28 -21.58 7.44
N ALA A 469 18.30 -21.77 8.32
CA ALA A 469 18.53 -21.80 9.76
C ALA A 469 19.44 -22.98 10.16
N TYR A 470 19.18 -24.17 9.61
CA TYR A 470 20.03 -25.34 9.82
C TYR A 470 21.46 -25.15 9.31
N ASP A 471 21.65 -24.52 8.14
CA ASP A 471 23.00 -24.18 7.67
C ASP A 471 23.73 -23.24 8.65
N CYS A 472 23.04 -22.25 9.23
CA CYS A 472 23.63 -21.37 10.25
C CYS A 472 23.96 -22.11 11.55
N ALA A 473 23.21 -23.16 11.88
CA ALA A 473 23.46 -24.04 13.02
C ALA A 473 24.49 -25.15 12.73
N GLY A 474 25.07 -25.21 11.52
CA GLY A 474 26.00 -26.29 11.12
C GLY A 474 25.34 -27.64 10.83
N MET A 475 24.00 -27.71 10.82
CA MET A 475 23.20 -28.91 10.62
C MET A 475 22.99 -29.18 9.12
N ARG A 476 24.10 -29.42 8.39
CA ARG A 476 24.10 -29.44 6.92
C ARG A 476 23.22 -30.53 6.30
N ALA A 477 23.11 -31.69 6.93
CA ALA A 477 22.28 -32.79 6.43
C ALA A 477 20.79 -32.40 6.45
N GLN A 478 20.33 -31.85 7.58
CA GLN A 478 18.96 -31.35 7.74
C GLN A 478 18.68 -30.18 6.79
N ALA A 479 19.64 -29.27 6.63
CA ALA A 479 19.51 -28.16 5.67
C ALA A 479 19.26 -28.66 4.24
N ARG A 480 20.02 -29.66 3.78
CA ARG A 480 19.85 -30.26 2.45
C ARG A 480 18.49 -30.93 2.28
N GLN A 481 17.99 -31.61 3.30
CA GLN A 481 16.65 -32.21 3.26
C GLN A 481 15.57 -31.13 3.11
N ASP A 482 15.68 -30.03 3.84
CA ASP A 482 14.76 -28.91 3.73
C ASP A 482 14.82 -28.21 2.37
N TYR A 483 16.01 -28.06 1.77
CA TYR A 483 16.10 -27.54 0.41
C TYR A 483 15.41 -28.44 -0.61
N LEU A 484 15.58 -29.77 -0.51
CA LEU A 484 14.88 -30.72 -1.36
C LEU A 484 13.36 -30.69 -1.14
N ALA A 485 12.91 -30.56 0.11
CA ALA A 485 11.49 -30.42 0.44
C ALA A 485 10.89 -29.11 -0.10
N ALA A 486 11.65 -28.01 -0.05
CA ALA A 486 11.25 -26.75 -0.67
C ALA A 486 11.10 -26.89 -2.20
N GLU A 487 12.02 -27.59 -2.88
CA GLU A 487 11.91 -27.89 -4.31
C GLU A 487 10.66 -28.73 -4.64
N ALA A 488 10.34 -29.72 -3.80
CA ALA A 488 9.19 -30.60 -3.99
C ALA A 488 7.83 -29.94 -3.68
N SER A 489 7.81 -28.82 -2.95
CA SER A 489 6.59 -28.17 -2.46
C SER A 489 5.98 -27.17 -3.46
N ASN A 490 6.20 -27.37 -4.75
CA ASN A 490 5.76 -26.47 -5.84
C ASN A 490 6.15 -25.00 -5.59
N PRO A 491 7.43 -24.66 -5.40
CA PRO A 491 7.89 -23.31 -5.09
C PRO A 491 7.74 -22.34 -6.27
N ASP A 492 7.69 -21.03 -5.99
CA ASP A 492 7.98 -20.03 -7.01
C ASP A 492 9.42 -20.12 -7.53
N LEU A 493 9.68 -19.47 -8.66
CA LEU A 493 11.01 -19.46 -9.31
C LEU A 493 12.15 -18.96 -8.41
N THR A 494 11.90 -17.99 -7.53
CA THR A 494 12.91 -17.43 -6.62
C THR A 494 13.22 -18.39 -5.49
N THR A 495 12.19 -18.98 -4.89
CA THR A 495 12.29 -20.01 -3.86
C THR A 495 12.99 -21.25 -4.40
N ALA A 496 12.59 -21.73 -5.59
CA ALA A 496 13.19 -22.87 -6.28
C ALA A 496 14.70 -22.66 -6.51
N ARG A 497 15.07 -21.53 -7.12
CA ARG A 497 16.49 -21.18 -7.36
C ARG A 497 17.28 -21.10 -6.06
N SER A 498 16.69 -20.50 -5.03
CA SER A 498 17.31 -20.38 -3.72
C SER A 498 17.56 -21.74 -3.06
N ALA A 499 16.62 -22.68 -3.19
CA ALA A 499 16.72 -24.02 -2.66
C ALA A 499 17.80 -24.84 -3.39
N ILE A 500 17.81 -24.81 -4.74
CA ILE A 500 18.85 -25.47 -5.56
C ILE A 500 20.24 -24.98 -5.14
N ILE A 501 20.41 -23.66 -5.03
CA ILE A 501 21.65 -23.05 -4.57
C ILE A 501 22.01 -23.54 -3.16
N GLY A 502 21.05 -23.57 -2.25
CA GLY A 502 21.22 -24.02 -0.87
C GLY A 502 21.64 -25.48 -0.76
N ARG A 503 21.15 -26.36 -1.65
CA ARG A 503 21.53 -27.77 -1.71
C ARG A 503 23.02 -27.95 -1.99
N ASP A 504 23.57 -27.14 -2.87
CA ASP A 504 24.96 -27.23 -3.29
C ASP A 504 25.89 -26.55 -2.29
N ARG A 505 25.55 -25.31 -1.86
CA ARG A 505 26.36 -24.52 -0.93
C ARG A 505 25.59 -24.13 0.34
N PRO A 506 26.21 -24.20 1.54
CA PRO A 506 25.55 -23.75 2.76
C PRO A 506 25.27 -22.25 2.70
N TRP A 507 24.07 -21.87 3.11
CA TRP A 507 23.72 -20.47 3.28
C TRP A 507 24.45 -19.89 4.49
N ARG A 508 24.96 -18.66 4.36
CA ARG A 508 25.58 -17.93 5.45
C ARG A 508 24.69 -16.77 5.85
N TRP A 509 24.61 -16.54 7.16
CA TRP A 509 23.81 -15.44 7.68
C TRP A 509 24.19 -14.11 7.02
N ARG A 510 23.15 -13.39 6.64
CA ARG A 510 23.19 -11.99 6.24
C ARG A 510 21.94 -11.33 6.82
N ARG A 511 22.00 -10.03 7.04
CA ARG A 511 20.84 -9.26 7.49
C ARG A 511 19.67 -9.52 6.55
N LEU A 512 18.51 -9.83 7.13
CA LEU A 512 17.29 -10.09 6.39
C LEU A 512 16.56 -8.78 6.16
N ALA A 513 15.87 -8.71 5.04
CA ALA A 513 14.92 -7.65 4.77
C ALA A 513 13.54 -8.28 4.73
N LEU A 514 12.86 -8.11 5.86
CA LEU A 514 11.56 -8.70 6.14
C LEU A 514 10.47 -7.83 5.51
N GLU A 515 9.49 -8.49 4.92
CA GLU A 515 8.29 -7.87 4.37
C GLU A 515 7.09 -8.34 5.19
N PHE A 516 6.62 -7.50 6.10
CA PHE A 516 5.51 -7.82 7.00
C PHE A 516 4.13 -7.79 6.30
N ASN A 517 3.94 -7.04 5.22
CA ASN A 517 2.64 -6.93 4.56
C ASN A 517 2.26 -8.23 3.82
N TYR A 518 3.22 -8.99 3.30
CA TYR A 518 3.03 -10.31 2.68
C TYR A 518 3.66 -11.47 3.46
N ALA A 519 4.23 -11.21 4.65
CA ALA A 519 4.95 -12.16 5.48
C ALA A 519 6.06 -12.91 4.72
N GLU A 520 7.06 -12.17 4.22
CA GLU A 520 8.19 -12.68 3.44
C GLU A 520 9.55 -12.17 3.91
N ALA A 521 10.62 -12.73 3.32
CA ALA A 521 11.96 -12.17 3.37
C ALA A 521 12.54 -12.14 1.95
N LEU A 522 13.01 -10.97 1.53
CA LEU A 522 13.33 -10.62 0.14
C LEU A 522 14.84 -10.62 -0.17
#